data_AF-Q7G152-F1
#
_entry.id   AF-Q7G152-F1
#
_cell.length_a   1.000
_cell.length_b   1.000
_cell.length_c   1.000
_cell.angle_alpha   90.00
_cell.angle_beta   90.00
_cell.angle_gamma   90.00
#
_symmetry.space_group_name_H-M   'P 1'
#
loop_
_entity.id
_entity.type
_entity.pdbx_description
1 polymer ?
#
loop_
_entity_poly.entity_id
_entity_poly.type
_entity_poly.pdbx_seq_one_letter_code
_entity_poly.pdbx_strand_id
1 'polypeptide(L)' 'RNHARQLREPVLSWNTTYESLLGTNRPFPQLIPLSEMVDFLVDVWEQEGLYD' A
#
# COMPACT_ATOMS: atom_id res chain seq x y z
N ARG A 1 -25.88 -4.41 -1.53
CA ARG A 1 -25.55 -3.53 -2.67
C ARG A 1 -24.08 -3.80 -2.98
N ASN A 2 -23.80 -4.61 -4.00
CA ASN A 2 -22.44 -5.03 -4.34
C ASN A 2 -21.70 -3.82 -4.88
N HIS A 3 -20.83 -3.23 -4.06
CA HIS A 3 -19.81 -2.32 -4.57
C HIS A 3 -18.86 -3.21 -5.34
N ALA A 4 -19.10 -3.34 -6.66
CA ALA A 4 -18.04 -3.70 -7.57
C ALA A 4 -16.88 -2.77 -7.20
N ARG A 5 -15.80 -3.36 -6.65
CA ARG A 5 -14.53 -2.66 -6.44
C ARG A 5 -14.26 -1.98 -7.77
N GLN A 6 -14.53 -0.67 -7.85
CA GLN A 6 -14.11 0.09 -9.00
C GLN A 6 -12.62 -0.21 -9.07
N LEU A 7 -12.16 -0.74 -10.20
CA LEU A 7 -10.75 -0.90 -10.54
C LEU A 7 -10.15 0.52 -10.60
N ARG A 8 -10.07 1.18 -9.45
CA ARG A 8 -9.19 2.32 -9.25
C ARG A 8 -7.81 1.70 -9.28
N GLU A 9 -6.96 2.26 -10.12
CA GLU A 9 -5.54 1.93 -10.08
C GLU A 9 -5.09 2.08 -8.62
N PRO A 10 -4.41 1.08 -8.06
CA PRO A 10 -3.92 1.16 -6.69
C PRO A 10 -3.06 2.42 -6.56
N VAL A 11 -3.29 3.19 -5.49
CA VAL A 11 -2.56 4.44 -5.25
C VAL A 11 -1.08 4.14 -4.98
N LEU A 12 -0.82 2.94 -4.45
CA LEU A 12 0.51 2.40 -4.24
C LEU A 12 0.93 1.55 -5.45
N SER A 13 2.11 1.83 -5.98
CA SER A 13 2.71 0.99 -7.01
C SER A 13 3.15 -0.34 -6.41
N TRP A 14 2.96 -1.43 -7.15
CA TRP A 14 3.50 -2.74 -6.78
C TRP A 14 5.03 -2.75 -6.65
N ASN A 15 5.70 -1.72 -7.17
CA ASN A 15 7.16 -1.57 -7.12
C ASN A 15 7.63 -0.67 -5.97
N THR A 16 6.75 -0.34 -5.01
CA THR A 16 7.10 0.45 -3.82
C THR A 16 7.63 -0.48 -2.72
N THR A 17 8.78 -0.12 -2.14
CA THR A 17 9.36 -0.83 -0.98
C THR A 17 8.95 -0.19 0.34
N TYR A 18 9.07 -0.92 1.45
CA TYR A 18 8.80 -0.41 2.79
C TYR A 18 9.61 0.85 3.10
N GLU A 19 10.91 0.81 2.79
CA GLU A 19 11.84 1.94 2.96
C GLU A 19 11.46 3.17 2.13
N SER A 20 10.98 2.99 0.89
CA SER A 20 10.53 4.14 0.09
C SER A 20 9.28 4.81 0.64
N LEU A 21 8.45 4.05 1.36
CA LEU A 21 7.20 4.50 1.96
C LEU A 21 7.43 5.23 3.28
N LEU A 22 8.25 4.65 4.17
CA LEU A 22 8.54 5.21 5.50
C LEU A 22 9.76 6.12 5.52
N GLY A 23 10.60 6.09 4.49
CA GLY A 23 11.72 7.01 4.32
C GLY A 23 11.29 8.46 4.12
N THR A 24 9.98 8.74 3.94
CA THR A 24 9.45 10.10 3.81
C THR A 24 8.10 10.26 4.51
N ASN A 25 7.92 11.34 5.29
CA ASN A 25 6.61 11.73 5.86
C ASN A 25 5.76 12.57 4.89
N ARG A 26 5.97 12.42 3.57
CA ARG A 26 5.19 13.19 2.59
C ARG A 26 3.78 12.60 2.51
N PRO A 27 2.73 13.43 2.54
CA PRO A 27 1.37 12.94 2.35
C PRO A 27 1.22 12.34 0.95
N PHE A 28 0.44 11.28 0.84
CA PHE A 28 0.09 10.72 -0.46
C PHE A 28 -0.65 11.75 -1.32
N PRO A 29 -0.42 11.76 -2.64
CA PRO A 29 -1.13 12.65 -3.55
C PRO A 29 -2.64 12.37 -3.59
N GLN A 30 -3.06 11.19 -3.12
CA GLN A 30 -4.45 10.80 -3.01
C GLN A 30 -4.71 10.06 -1.69
N LEU A 31 -5.90 10.25 -1.11
CA LEU A 31 -6.31 9.52 0.07
C LEU A 31 -6.34 8.02 -0.24
N ILE A 32 -5.60 7.25 0.54
CA ILE A 32 -5.54 5.80 0.44
C ILE A 32 -6.53 5.22 1.47
N PRO A 33 -7.45 4.33 1.07
CA PRO A 33 -8.24 3.56 2.02
C PRO A 33 -7.33 2.81 2.99
N LEU A 34 -7.67 2.82 4.29
CA LEU A 34 -6.84 2.15 5.29
C LEU A 34 -6.62 0.66 4.98
N SER A 35 -7.64 -0.02 4.44
CA SER A 35 -7.52 -1.42 4.02
C SER A 35 -6.44 -1.62 2.94
N GLU A 36 -6.36 -0.72 1.96
CA GLU A 36 -5.36 -0.81 0.87
C GLU A 36 -3.95 -0.60 1.42
N MET A 37 -3.78 0.31 2.38
CA MET A 37 -2.50 0.49 3.07
C MET A 37 -2.09 -0.75 3.88
N VAL A 38 -3.04 -1.35 4.60
CA VAL A 38 -2.76 -2.57 5.40
C VAL A 38 -2.43 -3.74 4.49
N ASP A 39 -3.22 -3.98 3.43
CA ASP A 39 -2.98 -5.05 2.45
C ASP A 39 -1.57 -4.91 1.83
N PHE A 40 -1.21 -3.70 1.40
CA PHE A 40 0.13 -3.41 0.87
C PHE A 40 1.25 -3.70 1.89
N LEU A 41 1.08 -3.27 3.14
CA LEU A 41 2.13 -3.45 4.17
C LEU A 41 2.35 -4.93 4.50
N VAL A 42 1.28 -5.73 4.50
CA VAL A 42 1.39 -7.19 4.66
C VAL A 42 2.16 -7.79 3.49
N ASP A 43 1.81 -7.44 2.25
CA ASP A 43 2.48 -7.95 1.04
C ASP A 43 3.97 -7.62 1.03
N VAL A 44 4.34 -6.37 1.35
CA VAL A 44 5.74 -5.93 1.36
C VAL A 44 6.53 -6.58 2.49
N TRP A 45 5.94 -6.72 3.68
CA TRP A 45 6.57 -7.45 4.78
C TRP A 45 6.86 -8.90 4.37
N GLU A 46 5.88 -9.58 3.76
CA GLU A 46 6.01 -10.96 3.25
C GLU A 46 7.15 -11.10 2.25
N GLN A 47 7.22 -10.18 1.29
CA GLN A 47 8.18 -10.22 0.19
C GLN A 47 9.60 -9.84 0.60
N GLU A 48 9.77 -8.84 1.46
CA GLU A 48 11.08 -8.36 1.91
C GLU A 48 11.65 -9.19 3.07
N GLY A 49 10.86 -10.09 3.65
CA GLY A 49 11.31 -10.95 4.74
C GLY A 49 11.59 -10.18 6.03
N LEU A 50 10.81 -9.13 6.31
CA LEU A 50 10.97 -8.27 7.49
C LEU A 50 10.52 -8.95 8.81
N TYR A 51 10.36 -10.27 8.82
CA TYR A 51 10.05 -11.06 10.03
C TYR A 51 11.33 -11.40 10.76
N ASP A 52 11.47 -10.92 12.00
CA ASP A 52 12.36 -11.48 13.01
C ASP A 52 11.59 -12.38 13.98
#